data_AF-U5W721-F1
#
_entry.id   AF-U5W721-F1
#
_cell.length_a   1.000
_cell.length_b   1.000
_cell.length_c   1.000
_cell.angle_alpha   90.00
_cell.angle_beta   90.00
_cell.angle_gamma   90.00
#
_symmetry.space_group_name_H-M   'P 1'
#
loop_
_entity.id
_entity.type
_entity.pdbx_description
1 polymer ?
#
loop_
_entity_poly.entity_id
_entity_poly.type
_entity_poly.pdbx_seq_one_letter_code
_entity_poly.pdbx_strand_id
1 'polypeptide(L)'
;MLFDCMTQPEHLTHFWGPDGTTTPLENIVVDLRPGGVFETTMVNDADGSAYTMRAVYEVVHRPERLVWLDRGIRTTVTFVDLRDGRTEVVTHQTEAPQASAGFLSSLDRYAGYVAGLT
;
A
#
# COMPACT_ATOMS: atom_id res chain seq x y z
N MET A 1 10.38 -7.75 -6.15
CA MET A 1 11.03 -6.98 -5.06
C MET A 1 9.93 -6.31 -4.24
N LEU A 2 10.18 -5.89 -2.99
CA LEU A 2 9.14 -5.29 -2.13
C LEU A 2 8.42 -4.09 -2.77
N PHE A 3 9.13 -3.30 -3.56
CA PHE A 3 8.54 -2.23 -4.35
C PHE A 3 7.46 -2.73 -5.33
N ASP A 4 7.69 -3.85 -6.02
CA ASP A 4 6.70 -4.46 -6.93
C ASP A 4 5.45 -4.87 -6.16
N CYS A 5 5.63 -5.46 -4.97
CA CYS A 5 4.52 -5.93 -4.16
C CYS A 5 3.60 -4.77 -3.71
N MET A 6 4.13 -3.56 -3.49
CA MET A 6 3.33 -2.37 -3.20
C MET A 6 2.85 -1.58 -4.43
N THR A 7 3.20 -1.98 -5.65
CA THR A 7 2.88 -1.22 -6.87
C THR A 7 2.20 -2.04 -7.96
N GLN A 8 2.04 -3.34 -7.76
CA GLN A 8 1.34 -4.24 -8.69
C GLN A 8 0.00 -4.66 -8.08
N PRO A 9 -1.12 -4.44 -8.80
CA PRO A 9 -2.46 -4.83 -8.34
C PRO A 9 -2.57 -6.28 -7.89
N GLU A 10 -1.88 -7.20 -8.57
CA GLU A 10 -1.87 -8.64 -8.30
C GLU A 10 -1.30 -8.97 -6.92
N HIS A 11 -0.41 -8.13 -6.40
CA HIS A 11 0.13 -8.29 -5.05
C HIS A 11 -0.74 -7.56 -4.02
N LEU A 12 -1.19 -6.35 -4.34
CA LEU A 12 -1.99 -5.50 -3.43
C LEU A 12 -3.27 -6.19 -2.97
N THR A 13 -3.93 -6.97 -3.82
CA THR A 13 -5.16 -7.71 -3.47
C THR A 13 -5.02 -8.63 -2.25
N HIS A 14 -3.80 -9.06 -1.92
CA HIS A 14 -3.55 -10.00 -0.82
C HIS A 14 -3.42 -9.35 0.56
N PHE A 15 -3.05 -8.07 0.63
CA PHE A 15 -2.72 -7.42 1.90
C PHE A 15 -3.30 -6.01 2.07
N TRP A 16 -3.81 -5.40 1.00
CA TRP A 16 -4.32 -4.04 1.05
C TRP A 16 -5.71 -3.97 1.67
N GLY A 17 -5.84 -3.21 2.76
CA GLY A 17 -7.09 -2.96 3.47
C GLY A 17 -7.07 -3.42 4.93
N PRO A 18 -7.95 -2.87 5.80
CA PRO A 18 -8.07 -3.31 7.18
C PRO A 18 -8.52 -4.78 7.28
N ASP A 19 -8.27 -5.40 8.44
CA ASP A 19 -8.80 -6.74 8.74
C ASP A 19 -10.32 -6.80 8.57
N GLY A 20 -10.80 -7.90 7.97
CA GLY A 20 -12.21 -8.08 7.61
C GLY A 20 -12.64 -7.36 6.32
N THR A 21 -11.69 -6.85 5.53
CA THR A 21 -11.95 -6.37 4.17
C THR A 21 -11.10 -7.11 3.14
N THR A 22 -11.67 -7.22 1.94
CA THR A 22 -11.03 -7.74 0.73
C THR A 22 -10.94 -6.63 -0.32
N THR A 23 -9.82 -6.54 -1.06
CA THR A 23 -9.66 -5.60 -2.18
C THR A 23 -9.55 -6.39 -3.49
N PRO A 24 -10.64 -6.56 -4.26
CA PRO A 24 -10.62 -7.28 -5.53
C PRO A 24 -9.66 -6.66 -6.54
N LEU A 25 -9.00 -7.49 -7.36
CA LEU A 25 -8.04 -7.03 -8.37
C LEU A 25 -8.63 -5.97 -9.33
N GLU A 26 -9.88 -6.18 -9.77
CA GLU A 26 -10.61 -5.27 -10.66
C GLU A 26 -10.91 -3.89 -10.02
N ASN A 27 -10.81 -3.80 -8.70
CA ASN A 27 -11.04 -2.60 -7.92
C ASN A 27 -9.74 -1.85 -7.58
N ILE A 28 -8.61 -2.24 -8.18
CA ILE A 28 -7.30 -1.63 -7.94
C ILE A 28 -6.83 -0.94 -9.22
N VAL A 29 -6.61 0.36 -9.13
CA VAL A 29 -6.02 1.18 -10.19
C VAL A 29 -4.66 1.68 -9.73
N VAL A 30 -3.63 1.36 -10.51
CA VAL A 30 -2.25 1.84 -10.29
C VAL A 30 -1.75 2.48 -11.59
N ASP A 31 -1.72 3.80 -11.64
CA ASP A 31 -0.99 4.56 -12.67
C ASP A 31 0.37 4.99 -12.10
N LEU A 32 1.36 4.11 -12.20
CA LEU A 32 2.64 4.21 -11.47
C LEU A 32 3.59 5.24 -12.08
N ARG A 33 3.26 6.52 -11.95
CA ARG A 33 4.09 7.67 -12.35
C ARG A 33 3.76 8.89 -11.48
N PRO A 34 4.65 9.88 -11.35
CA PRO A 34 4.29 11.16 -10.72
C PRO A 34 3.06 11.79 -11.39
N GLY A 35 2.08 12.19 -10.57
CA GLY A 35 0.76 12.67 -10.99
C GLY A 35 -0.25 11.56 -11.35
N GLY A 36 0.17 10.30 -11.35
CA GLY A 36 -0.69 9.15 -11.58
C GLY A 36 -1.55 8.81 -10.37
N VAL A 37 -2.68 8.16 -10.63
CA VAL A 37 -3.68 7.81 -9.62
C VAL A 37 -3.36 6.45 -9.01
N PHE A 38 -3.48 6.37 -7.69
CA PHE A 38 -3.57 5.12 -6.96
C PHE A 38 -4.95 5.03 -6.31
N GLU A 39 -5.79 4.11 -6.76
CA GLU A 39 -7.15 3.95 -6.25
C GLU A 39 -7.41 2.50 -5.90
N THR A 40 -8.04 2.27 -4.75
CA THR A 40 -8.40 0.93 -4.27
C THR A 40 -9.79 0.97 -3.67
N THR A 41 -10.69 0.10 -4.13
CA THR A 41 -11.99 -0.12 -3.49
C THR A 41 -11.96 -1.40 -2.67
N MET A 42 -11.96 -1.22 -1.35
CA MET A 42 -12.03 -2.29 -0.35
C MET A 42 -13.49 -2.66 -0.12
N VAL A 43 -13.79 -3.94 0.03
CA VAL A 43 -15.13 -4.47 0.31
C VAL A 43 -15.09 -5.13 1.68
N ASN A 44 -16.02 -4.78 2.56
CA ASN A 44 -16.17 -5.40 3.87
C ASN A 44 -16.80 -6.79 3.71
N ASP A 45 -16.14 -7.80 4.27
CA ASP A 45 -16.54 -9.20 4.11
C ASP A 45 -17.83 -9.54 4.90
N ALA A 46 -18.16 -8.75 5.93
CA ALA A 46 -19.30 -9.00 6.81
C ALA A 46 -20.62 -8.46 6.24
N ASP A 47 -20.60 -7.32 5.56
CA ASP A 47 -21.81 -6.62 5.10
C ASP A 47 -21.79 -6.23 3.61
N GLY A 48 -20.68 -6.45 2.91
CA GLY A 48 -20.50 -6.10 1.50
C GLY A 48 -20.34 -4.60 1.22
N SER A 49 -20.21 -3.77 2.25
CA SER A 49 -20.00 -2.32 2.08
C SER A 49 -18.66 -2.03 1.41
N ALA A 50 -18.65 -1.07 0.49
CA ALA A 50 -17.47 -0.71 -0.30
C ALA A 50 -16.89 0.64 0.15
N TYR A 51 -15.57 0.70 0.27
CA TYR A 51 -14.79 1.87 0.68
C TYR A 51 -13.68 2.14 -0.32
N THR A 52 -13.78 3.28 -1.03
CA THR A 52 -12.76 3.69 -2.00
C THR A 52 -11.76 4.65 -1.38
N MET A 53 -10.48 4.28 -1.44
CA MET A 53 -9.34 5.16 -1.21
C MET A 53 -8.82 5.63 -2.57
N ARG A 54 -8.54 6.93 -2.72
CA ARG A 54 -7.93 7.49 -3.92
C ARG A 54 -6.82 8.47 -3.55
N ALA A 55 -5.62 8.12 -3.96
CA ALA A 55 -4.40 8.90 -3.78
C ALA A 55 -3.78 9.29 -5.13
N VAL A 56 -2.89 10.27 -5.09
CA VAL A 56 -2.07 10.69 -6.25
C VAL A 56 -0.60 10.44 -5.92
N TYR A 57 0.11 9.73 -6.80
CA TYR A 57 1.55 9.57 -6.67
C TYR A 57 2.25 10.91 -6.85
N GLU A 58 3.01 11.32 -5.85
CA GLU A 58 3.85 12.50 -5.91
C GLU A 58 5.25 12.13 -6.41
N VAL A 59 5.79 11.02 -5.92
CA VAL A 59 7.15 10.56 -6.24
C VAL A 59 7.13 9.06 -6.49
N VAL A 60 7.76 8.64 -7.59
CA VAL A 60 7.97 7.24 -7.95
C VAL A 60 9.43 7.06 -8.33
N HIS A 61 10.24 6.53 -7.42
CA HIS A 61 11.65 6.18 -7.67
C HIS A 61 11.86 4.71 -7.38
N ARG A 62 11.79 3.88 -8.43
CA ARG A 62 12.06 2.45 -8.31
C ARG A 62 13.56 2.19 -8.06
N PRO A 63 13.93 1.21 -7.21
CA PRO A 63 13.07 0.45 -6.28
C PRO A 63 12.95 1.08 -4.88
N GLU A 64 13.51 2.26 -4.67
CA GLU A 64 13.88 2.78 -3.35
C GLU A 64 12.78 3.60 -2.66
N ARG A 65 11.89 4.27 -3.41
CA ARG A 65 10.97 5.25 -2.81
C ARG A 65 9.67 5.43 -3.57
N LEU A 66 8.58 5.50 -2.80
CA LEU A 66 7.24 5.79 -3.26
C LEU A 66 6.61 6.86 -2.36
N VAL A 67 5.99 7.89 -2.93
CA VAL A 67 5.26 8.91 -2.18
C VAL A 67 3.92 9.14 -2.84
N TRP A 68 2.86 9.18 -2.04
CA TRP A 68 1.53 9.56 -2.50
C TRP A 68 0.82 10.49 -1.52
N LEU A 69 -0.18 11.19 -2.04
CA LEU A 69 -1.04 12.12 -1.32
C LEU A 69 -2.47 11.61 -1.33
N ASP A 70 -3.06 11.42 -0.15
CA ASP A 70 -4.48 11.10 0.04
C ASP A 70 -5.10 12.13 1.00
N ARG A 71 -6.06 12.92 0.52
CA ARG A 71 -6.82 13.91 1.32
C ARG A 71 -5.96 14.80 2.25
N GLY A 72 -4.77 15.20 1.78
CA GLY A 72 -3.82 16.04 2.55
C GLY A 72 -2.83 15.25 3.40
N ILE A 73 -3.01 13.94 3.56
CA ILE A 73 -2.05 13.05 4.20
C ILE A 73 -1.03 12.62 3.15
N ARG A 74 0.22 13.03 3.35
CA ARG A 74 1.35 12.58 2.53
C ARG A 74 1.96 11.34 3.16
N THR A 75 1.95 10.24 2.41
CA THR A 75 2.55 8.96 2.80
C THR A 75 3.82 8.74 1.99
N THR A 76 4.93 8.51 2.66
CA THR A 76 6.23 8.18 2.07
C THR A 76 6.62 6.77 2.48
N VAL A 77 6.87 5.90 1.50
CA VAL A 77 7.43 4.56 1.70
C VAL A 77 8.83 4.53 1.13
N THR A 78 9.78 4.06 1.92
CA THR A 78 11.18 3.87 1.52
C THR A 78 11.54 2.41 1.68
N PHE A 79 12.22 1.86 0.67
CA PHE A 79 12.70 0.48 0.63
C PHE A 79 14.23 0.51 0.71
N VAL A 80 14.79 -0.03 1.78
CA VAL A 80 16.23 -0.06 2.03
C VAL A 80 16.72 -1.50 1.90
N ASP A 81 17.54 -1.78 0.90
CA ASP A 81 18.20 -3.08 0.76
C ASP A 81 19.32 -3.21 1.81
N LEU A 82 19.20 -4.21 2.68
CA LEU A 82 20.15 -4.49 3.75
C LEU A 82 21.33 -5.36 3.29
N ARG A 83 21.36 -5.76 2.00
CA ARG A 83 22.44 -6.54 1.36
C ARG A 83 22.68 -7.94 1.94
N ASP A 84 21.77 -8.42 2.78
CA ASP A 84 21.76 -9.77 3.36
C ASP A 84 20.55 -10.59 2.86
N GLY A 85 19.91 -10.13 1.78
CA GLY A 85 18.68 -10.69 1.24
C GLY A 85 17.41 -10.14 1.86
N ARG A 86 17.51 -9.21 2.83
CA ARG A 86 16.36 -8.53 3.43
C ARG A 86 16.21 -7.10 2.90
N THR A 87 14.97 -6.62 2.93
CA THR A 87 14.65 -5.23 2.62
C THR A 87 13.85 -4.65 3.78
N GLU A 88 14.33 -3.54 4.33
CA GLU A 88 13.60 -2.76 5.33
C GLU A 88 12.61 -1.82 4.61
N VAL A 89 11.37 -1.79 5.08
CA VAL A 89 10.32 -0.91 4.54
C VAL A 89 9.95 0.10 5.62
N VAL A 90 10.28 1.37 5.38
CA VAL A 90 10.00 2.47 6.30
C VAL A 90 8.85 3.29 5.73
N THR A 91 7.76 3.39 6.48
CA THR A 91 6.63 4.24 6.11
C THR A 91 6.49 5.44 7.04
N HIS A 92 6.33 6.62 6.46
CA HIS A 92 6.13 7.88 7.17
C HIS A 92 4.88 8.59 6.63
N GLN A 93 3.95 8.95 7.52
CA GLN A 93 2.74 9.72 7.18
C GLN A 93 2.78 11.07 7.87
N THR A 94 2.52 12.13 7.11
CA THR A 94 2.57 13.51 7.61
C THR A 94 1.21 13.85 8.23
N GLU A 95 1.21 14.29 9.49
CA GLU A 95 0.04 14.83 10.22
C GLU A 95 -1.16 13.87 10.39
N ALA A 96 -0.91 12.60 10.73
CA ALA A 96 -1.94 11.69 11.20
C ALA A 96 -1.80 11.51 12.73
N PRO A 97 -2.56 12.24 13.59
CA PRO A 97 -2.52 12.05 15.04
C PRO A 97 -2.95 10.64 15.49
N GLN A 98 -3.57 9.87 14.58
CA GLN A 98 -3.60 8.42 14.58
C GLN A 98 -3.11 7.98 13.21
N ALA A 99 -1.98 7.27 13.12
CA ALA A 99 -1.77 6.39 11.97
C ALA A 99 -3.04 5.55 11.85
N SER A 100 -3.76 5.65 10.73
CA SER A 100 -5.05 5.00 10.58
C SER A 100 -4.83 3.51 10.82
N ALA A 101 -5.54 2.92 11.80
CA ALA A 101 -5.32 1.53 12.20
C ALA A 101 -5.37 0.55 11.01
N GLY A 102 -6.17 0.89 9.98
CA GLY A 102 -6.26 0.13 8.73
C GLY A 102 -5.00 0.16 7.86
N PHE A 103 -4.17 1.20 7.94
CA PHE A 103 -2.89 1.23 7.24
C PHE A 103 -1.84 0.35 7.95
N LEU A 104 -1.80 0.37 9.27
CA LEU A 104 -0.91 -0.52 10.05
C LEU A 104 -1.27 -2.00 9.83
N SER A 105 -2.56 -2.36 9.87
CA SER A 105 -2.98 -3.74 9.57
C SER A 105 -2.64 -4.16 8.14
N SER A 106 -2.69 -3.23 7.17
CA SER A 106 -2.25 -3.51 5.80
C SER A 106 -0.74 -3.81 5.74
N LEU A 107 0.07 -3.11 6.55
CA LEU A 107 1.52 -3.37 6.65
C LEU A 107 1.83 -4.70 7.35
N ASP A 108 1.06 -5.09 8.37
CA ASP A 108 1.22 -6.40 9.02
C ASP A 108 0.88 -7.55 8.06
N ARG A 109 -0.23 -7.42 7.32
CA ARG A 109 -0.61 -8.38 6.26
C ARG A 109 0.43 -8.43 5.15
N TYR A 110 1.01 -7.29 4.80
CA TYR A 110 2.09 -7.20 3.83
C TYR A 110 3.32 -8.01 4.27
N ALA A 111 3.75 -7.85 5.52
CA ALA A 111 4.87 -8.61 6.09
C ALA A 111 4.58 -10.12 6.07
N GLY A 112 3.36 -10.54 6.40
CA GLY A 112 2.94 -11.95 6.33
C GLY A 112 2.93 -12.51 4.90
N TYR A 113 2.42 -11.75 3.93
CA TYR A 113 2.40 -12.16 2.52
C TYR A 113 3.81 -12.32 1.95
N VAL A 114 4.70 -11.36 2.20
CA VAL A 114 6.09 -11.40 1.75
C VAL A 114 6.83 -12.61 2.32
N ALA A 115 6.63 -12.93 3.61
CA ALA A 115 7.24 -14.09 4.24
C ALA A 115 6.77 -15.44 3.65
N GLY A 116 5.60 -15.47 3.01
CA GLY A 116 5.06 -16.66 2.33
C GLY A 116 5.50 -16.84 0.87
N LEU A 117 6.20 -15.86 0.29
CA LEU A 117 6.69 -15.90 -1.10
C LEU A 117 8.12 -16.48 -1.25
N THR A 118 8.81 -16.74 -0.14
CA THR A 118 10.15 -17.33 -0.06
C THR A 118 10.11 -18.80 0.28
#